data_AF-A0A7L2KW01-F1
#
_entry.id   AF-A0A7L2KW01-F1
#
_cell.length_a   1.000
_cell.length_b   1.000
_cell.length_c   1.000
_cell.angle_alpha   90.00
_cell.angle_beta   90.00
_cell.angle_gamma   90.00
#
_symmetry.space_group_name_H-M   'P 1'
#
loop_
_entity.id
_entity.type
_entity.pdbx_description
1 polymer ?
#
loop_
_entity_poly.entity_id
_entity_poly.type
_entity_poly.pdbx_seq_one_letter_code
_entity_poly.pdbx_strand_id
1 'polypeptide(L)' 'SLTQGRHSRHLGACAAALARFGHRGDSGDTSGDNTGDIGDLAVAAEQLRVARRELGRITGQVGAEEVLDIIFRDFCVGK' A
#
# COMPACT_ATOMS: atom_id res chain seq x y z
N SER A 1 -13.49 -1.10 23.30
CA SER A 1 -12.88 -2.41 23.06
C SER A 1 -11.58 -2.29 22.28
N LEU A 2 -10.53 -2.98 22.74
CA LEU A 2 -9.18 -2.96 22.15
C LEU A 2 -9.14 -3.33 20.65
N THR A 3 -10.12 -4.13 20.19
CA THR A 3 -10.28 -4.58 18.80
C THR A 3 -10.83 -3.49 17.86
N GLN A 4 -11.73 -2.63 18.34
CA GLN A 4 -12.29 -1.55 17.53
C GLN A 4 -11.24 -0.50 17.15
N GLY A 5 -10.35 -0.16 18.09
CA GLY A 5 -9.28 0.82 17.84
C GLY A 5 -8.23 0.32 16.84
N ARG A 6 -7.97 -0.99 16.79
CA ARG A 6 -7.02 -1.57 15.83
C ARG A 6 -7.62 -1.63 14.42
N HIS A 7 -8.86 -2.09 14.28
CA HIS A 7 -9.52 -2.13 12.96
C HIS A 7 -9.73 -0.72 12.40
N SER A 8 -10.17 0.24 13.23
CA SER A 8 -10.34 1.63 12.77
C SER A 8 -9.03 2.25 12.31
N ARG A 9 -7.91 1.95 12.99
CA ARG A 9 -6.58 2.39 12.57
C ARG A 9 -6.18 1.82 11.21
N HIS A 10 -6.37 0.52 10.98
CA HIS A 10 -6.09 -0.11 9.69
C HIS A 10 -6.98 0.43 8.57
N LEU A 11 -8.28 0.65 8.84
CA LEU A 11 -9.20 1.30 7.89
C LEU A 11 -8.77 2.72 7.55
N GLY A 12 -8.38 3.52 8.56
CA GLY A 12 -7.88 4.87 8.35
C GLY A 12 -6.61 4.91 7.52
N ALA A 13 -5.67 3.98 7.75
CA ALA A 13 -4.45 3.85 6.96
C ALA A 13 -4.74 3.45 5.51
N CYS A 14 -5.68 2.52 5.28
CA CYS A 14 -6.16 2.15 3.96
C CYS A 14 -6.78 3.34 3.21
N ALA A 15 -7.69 4.07 3.85
CA ALA A 15 -8.33 5.24 3.27
C ALA A 15 -7.31 6.34 2.92
N ALA A 16 -6.34 6.60 3.79
CA ALA A 16 -5.28 7.57 3.52
C ALA A 16 -4.40 7.19 2.31
N ALA A 17 -4.11 5.90 2.14
CA ALA A 17 -3.37 5.42 0.97
C ALA A 17 -4.17 5.56 -0.33
N LEU A 18 -5.46 5.23 -0.30
CA LEU A 18 -6.36 5.42 -1.45
C LEU A 18 -6.52 6.90 -1.83
N ALA A 19 -6.58 7.81 -0.86
CA ALA A 19 -6.63 9.25 -1.12
C ALA A 19 -5.37 9.74 -1.85
N ARG A 20 -4.18 9.30 -1.40
CA ARG A 20 -2.90 9.62 -2.08
C ARG A 20 -2.83 9.08 -3.50
N PHE A 21 -3.39 7.90 -3.74
CA PHE A 21 -3.53 7.35 -5.09
C PHE A 21 -4.48 8.20 -5.96
N GLY A 22 -5.64 8.59 -5.43
CA GLY A 22 -6.65 9.38 -6.15
C GLY A 22 -6.17 10.77 -6.57
N HIS A 23 -5.34 11.44 -5.76
CA HIS A 23 -4.78 12.75 -6.10
C HIS A 23 -3.89 12.75 -7.36
N ARG A 24 -3.35 11.59 -7.77
CA ARG A 24 -2.64 11.44 -9.06
C ARG A 24 -3.60 11.52 -10.25
N GLY A 25 -4.76 10.87 -10.15
CA GLY A 25 -5.75 10.83 -11.24
C GLY A 25 -6.35 12.19 -11.55
N ASP A 26 -6.34 13.10 -10.59
CA ASP A 26 -6.86 14.47 -10.71
C ASP A 26 -5.85 15.45 -11.36
N SER A 27 -4.56 15.11 -11.32
CA SER A 27 -3.47 15.93 -11.89
C SER A 27 -3.18 15.56 -13.35
N GLY A 28 -4.20 15.10 -14.09
CA GLY A 28 -4.12 14.59 -15.46
C GLY A 28 -3.71 15.63 -16.51
N ASP A 29 -2.48 16.12 -16.42
CA ASP A 29 -1.78 16.78 -17.52
C ASP A 29 -1.06 15.69 -18.33
N THR A 30 -1.64 15.32 -19.47
CA THR A 30 -1.11 14.30 -20.39
C THR A 30 -0.02 14.91 -21.30
N SER A 31 0.78 15.84 -20.77
CA SER A 31 1.82 16.56 -21.51
C SER A 31 3.19 15.89 -21.34
N GLY A 32 3.33 14.74 -22.00
CA GLY A 32 4.55 14.17 -22.59
C GLY A 32 5.92 14.40 -21.93
N ASP A 33 6.29 13.53 -20.98
CA ASP A 33 7.62 12.91 -20.87
C ASP A 33 7.46 11.51 -20.26
N ASN A 34 7.84 10.46 -21.01
CA ASN A 34 7.66 9.06 -20.60
C ASN A 34 8.54 8.66 -19.41
N THR A 35 9.56 9.46 -19.06
CA THR A 35 10.54 9.10 -18.03
C THR A 35 10.02 9.37 -16.62
N GLY A 36 9.27 10.47 -16.43
CA GLY A 36 8.62 10.79 -15.15
C GLY A 36 7.42 9.89 -14.83
N ASP A 37 6.72 9.45 -15.87
CA ASP A 37 5.47 8.68 -15.72
C ASP A 37 5.68 7.30 -15.06
N ILE A 38 6.80 6.62 -15.33
CA ILE A 38 7.11 5.32 -14.71
C ILE A 38 7.32 5.46 -13.19
N GLY A 39 8.09 6.47 -12.77
CA GLY A 39 8.37 6.72 -11.36
C GLY A 39 7.09 7.08 -10.61
N ASP A 40 6.29 7.94 -11.20
CA ASP A 40 5.02 8.31 -10.62
C ASP A 40 4.07 7.10 -10.60
N LEU A 41 3.97 6.30 -11.68
CA LEU A 41 3.12 5.10 -11.73
C LEU A 41 3.53 4.07 -10.67
N ALA A 42 4.83 3.91 -10.42
CA ALA A 42 5.36 3.08 -9.36
C ALA A 42 4.91 3.58 -7.97
N VAL A 43 4.93 4.89 -7.72
CA VAL A 43 4.42 5.49 -6.47
C VAL A 43 2.92 5.24 -6.32
N ALA A 44 2.15 5.37 -7.40
CA ALA A 44 0.71 5.10 -7.39
C ALA A 44 0.41 3.61 -7.10
N ALA A 45 1.12 2.70 -7.76
CA ALA A 45 1.03 1.26 -7.51
C ALA A 45 1.39 0.91 -6.06
N GLU A 46 2.41 1.56 -5.49
CA GLU A 46 2.79 1.37 -4.09
C GLU A 46 1.67 1.80 -3.12
N GLN A 47 0.97 2.92 -3.39
CA GLN A 47 -0.18 3.32 -2.57
C GLN A 47 -1.30 2.27 -2.59
N LEU A 48 -1.58 1.67 -3.75
CA LEU A 48 -2.55 0.57 -3.86
C LEU A 48 -2.08 -0.68 -3.10
N ARG A 49 -0.79 -1.00 -3.17
CA ARG A 49 -0.20 -2.11 -2.42
C ARG A 49 -0.36 -1.91 -0.91
N VAL A 50 -0.10 -0.70 -0.41
CA VAL A 50 -0.28 -0.32 1.00
C VAL A 50 -1.76 -0.39 1.40
N ALA A 51 -2.68 0.16 0.61
CA ALA A 51 -4.12 0.10 0.87
C ALA A 51 -4.61 -1.35 1.02
N ARG A 52 -4.22 -2.22 0.08
CA ARG A 52 -4.55 -3.65 0.10
C ARG A 52 -4.02 -4.34 1.36
N ARG A 53 -2.78 -4.05 1.75
CA ARG A 53 -2.14 -4.62 2.96
C ARG A 53 -2.92 -4.26 4.23
N GLU A 54 -3.26 -2.99 4.40
CA GLU A 54 -3.99 -2.54 5.59
C GLU A 54 -5.41 -3.10 5.63
N LEU A 55 -6.06 -3.29 4.48
CA LEU A 55 -7.35 -3.98 4.40
C LEU A 55 -7.24 -5.47 4.76
N GLY A 56 -6.19 -6.15 4.27
CA GLY A 56 -5.91 -7.55 4.57
C GLY A 56 -5.73 -7.85 6.05
N ARG A 57 -5.18 -6.91 6.82
CA ARG A 57 -5.06 -7.01 8.29
C ARG A 57 -6.40 -7.02 9.03
N ILE A 58 -7.47 -6.56 8.39
CA ILE A 58 -8.83 -6.57 8.95
C ILE A 58 -9.58 -7.81 8.51
N THR A 59 -9.47 -8.18 7.23
CA THR A 59 -10.22 -9.30 6.64
C THR A 59 -9.55 -10.65 6.83
N GLY A 60 -8.30 -10.68 7.32
CA GLY A 60 -7.49 -11.89 7.41
C GLY A 60 -6.96 -12.35 6.04
N GLN A 61 -7.12 -11.55 4.99
CA GLN A 61 -6.55 -11.84 3.68
C GLN A 61 -5.08 -11.44 3.64
N VAL A 62 -4.19 -12.44 3.68
CA VAL A 62 -2.74 -12.25 3.59
C VAL A 62 -2.28 -12.78 2.24
N GLY A 63 -1.76 -11.91 1.38
CA GLY A 63 -1.16 -12.30 0.10
C GLY A 63 0.22 -12.93 0.28
N ALA A 64 0.71 -13.67 -0.73
CA ALA A 64 2.03 -14.32 -0.69
C ALA A 64 3.16 -13.35 -0.30
N GLU A 65 3.15 -12.13 -0.83
CA GLU A 65 4.09 -11.05 -0.48
C GLU A 65 4.19 -10.78 1.04
N GLU A 66 3.05 -10.79 1.74
CA GLU A 66 3.02 -10.49 3.17
C GLU A 66 3.40 -11.70 4.03
N VAL A 67 3.18 -12.91 3.52
CA VAL A 67 3.73 -14.16 4.07
C VAL A 67 5.25 -14.19 3.89
N LEU A 68 5.75 -13.81 2.72
CA LEU A 68 7.18 -13.71 2.43
C LEU A 68 7.85 -12.64 3.32
N ASP A 69 7.22 -11.47 3.51
CA ASP A 69 7.67 -10.45 4.47
C ASP A 69 7.84 -11.03 5.89
N ILE A 70 6.91 -11.86 6.36
CA ILE A 70 6.99 -12.48 7.69
C ILE A 70 8.11 -13.51 7.75
N ILE A 71 8.17 -14.40 6.76
CA ILE A 71 9.20 -15.44 6.65
C ILE A 71 10.58 -14.79 6.62
N PHE A 72 10.80 -13.82 5.72
CA PHE A 72 12.09 -13.16 5.53
C PHE A 72 12.44 -12.12 6.59
N ARG A 73 11.50 -11.65 7.41
CA ARG A 73 11.81 -10.74 8.53
C ARG A 73 12.59 -11.43 9.65
N ASP A 74 12.40 -12.74 9.84
CA ASP A 74 13.11 -13.52 10.86
C ASP A 74 14.36 -14.21 10.30
N PHE A 75 14.53 -14.24 8.97
CA PHE A 75 15.84 -14.52 8.38
C PHE A 75 16.71 -13.29 8.62
N CYS A 76 17.70 -13.40 9.52
CA CYS A 76 18.78 -12.42 9.56
C CYS A 76 19.25 -12.18 8.13
N VAL A 77 19.24 -10.92 7.69
CA VAL A 77 20.05 -10.48 6.55
C VAL A 77 21.48 -10.84 6.94
N GLY A 78 21.91 -12.01 6.49
CA GLY A 78 22.98 -12.75 7.14
C GLY A 78 23.50 -13.86 6.23
N LYS A 79 23.83 -13.48 5.00
CA LYS A 79 25.26 -13.45 4.67
C LYS A 79 25.78 -12.05 4.96
#